data_AF-A0A833QUP2-F1
#
_entry.id   AF-A0A833QUP2-F1
#
_cell.length_a   1.000
_cell.length_b   1.000
_cell.length_c   1.000
_cell.angle_alpha   90.00
_cell.angle_beta   90.00
_cell.angle_gamma   90.00
#
_symmetry.space_group_name_H-M   'P 1'
#
loop_
_entity.id
_entity.type
_entity.pdbx_description
1 polymer ?
#
loop_
_entity_poly.entity_id
_entity_poly.type
_entity_poly.pdbx_seq_one_letter_code
_entity_poly.pdbx_strand_id
1 'polypeptide(L)'
;MVVLEGICEIALQCLNPKGEDRPTMRQVVEELKKLVTLHNSSPGQQIGQEEMESLLGETKFPSISDISGSNSTQYSAVLEINPGAPR
;
A
#
# COMPACT_ATOMS: atom_id res chain seq x y z
N MET A 1 -16.72 14.28 10.83
CA MET A 1 -16.70 12.90 10.30
C MET A 1 -16.29 12.86 8.82
N VAL A 2 -15.46 13.80 8.33
CA VAL A 2 -15.26 14.00 6.87
C VAL A 2 -14.16 13.11 6.29
N VAL A 3 -13.16 12.73 7.10
CA VAL A 3 -12.00 11.96 6.61
C VAL A 3 -12.37 10.50 6.31
N LEU A 4 -13.18 9.85 7.16
CA LEU A 4 -13.58 8.47 6.96
C LEU A 4 -14.43 8.30 5.69
N GLU A 5 -15.37 9.21 5.46
CA GLU A 5 -16.19 9.23 4.24
C GLU A 5 -15.30 9.36 2.99
N GLY A 6 -14.33 10.28 3.00
CA GLY A 6 -13.38 10.42 1.89
C GLY A 6 -12.54 9.15 1.64
N ILE A 7 -12.10 8.46 2.68
CA ILE A 7 -11.37 7.18 2.54
C ILE A 7 -12.29 6.11 1.92
N CYS A 8 -13.54 6.03 2.38
CA CYS A 8 -14.53 5.09 1.85
C CYS A 8 -14.81 5.35 0.36
N GLU A 9 -14.92 6.61 -0.06
CA GLU A 9 -15.12 6.96 -1.47
C GLU A 9 -13.94 6.52 -2.35
N ILE A 10 -12.71 6.79 -1.92
CA ILE A 10 -11.51 6.33 -2.64
C ILE A 10 -11.50 4.81 -2.75
N ALA A 11 -11.81 4.09 -1.66
CA ALA A 11 -11.89 2.64 -1.67
C ALA A 11 -12.97 2.12 -2.63
N LEU A 12 -14.14 2.76 -2.67
CA LEU A 12 -15.22 2.41 -3.60
C LEU A 12 -14.77 2.56 -5.06
N GLN A 13 -14.06 3.64 -5.39
CA GLN A 13 -13.53 3.88 -6.73
C GLN A 13 -12.49 2.82 -7.14
N CYS A 14 -11.60 2.43 -6.23
CA CYS A 14 -10.63 1.35 -6.46
C CYS A 14 -11.31 -0.01 -6.73
N LEU A 15 -12.49 -0.24 -6.16
CA LEU A 15 -13.28 -1.45 -6.32
C LEU A 15 -14.26 -1.39 -7.50
N ASN A 16 -14.15 -0.40 -8.40
CA ASN A 16 -15.05 -0.28 -9.54
C ASN A 16 -15.07 -1.58 -10.37
N PRO A 17 -16.27 -2.14 -10.68
CA PRO A 17 -16.39 -3.36 -11.48
C PRO A 17 -15.76 -3.21 -12.86
N LYS A 18 -15.75 -2.00 -13.43
CA LYS A 18 -15.05 -1.68 -14.66
C LYS A 18 -13.60 -1.30 -14.34
N GLY A 19 -12.66 -2.13 -14.77
CA GLY A 19 -11.23 -1.95 -14.48
C GLY A 19 -10.66 -0.63 -15.04
N GLU A 20 -11.15 -0.18 -16.19
CA GLU A 20 -10.76 1.08 -16.84
C GLU A 20 -11.19 2.34 -16.06
N ASP A 21 -12.26 2.24 -15.26
CA ASP A 21 -12.77 3.32 -14.42
C ASP A 21 -12.08 3.36 -13.05
N ARG A 22 -11.23 2.38 -12.73
CA ARG A 22 -10.46 2.39 -11.47
C ARG A 22 -9.42 3.50 -11.54
N PRO A 23 -9.21 4.24 -10.45
CA PRO A 23 -8.19 5.28 -10.42
C PRO A 23 -6.80 4.68 -10.55
N THR A 24 -5.90 5.43 -11.16
CA THR A 24 -4.46 5.12 -11.11
C THR A 24 -3.94 5.33 -9.70
N MET A 25 -2.87 4.62 -9.32
CA MET A 25 -2.23 4.84 -8.01
C MET A 25 -1.78 6.29 -7.79
N ARG A 26 -1.43 7.01 -8.87
CA ARG A 26 -1.12 8.44 -8.79
C ARG A 26 -2.32 9.26 -8.31
N GLN A 27 -3.51 9.01 -8.86
CA GLN A 27 -4.75 9.68 -8.44
C GLN A 27 -5.11 9.30 -7.01
N VAL A 28 -4.98 8.02 -6.64
CA VAL A 28 -5.24 7.55 -5.27
C VAL A 28 -4.36 8.29 -4.25
N VAL A 29 -3.06 8.40 -4.53
CA VAL A 29 -2.12 9.13 -3.66
C VAL A 29 -2.48 10.62 -3.56
N GLU A 30 -2.90 11.23 -4.67
CA GLU A 30 -3.29 12.64 -4.69
C GLU A 30 -4.55 12.90 -3.83
N GLU A 31 -5.57 12.05 -3.94
CA GLU A 31 -6.78 12.16 -3.10
C GLU A 31 -6.48 11.90 -1.61
N LEU A 32 -5.66 10.89 -1.30
CA LEU A 32 -5.25 10.63 0.08
C LEU A 32 -4.47 11.79 0.70
N LYS A 33 -3.59 12.45 -0.07
CA LYS A 33 -2.86 13.64 0.40
C LYS A 33 -3.81 14.79 0.76
N LYS A 34 -4.89 14.99 -0.01
CA LYS A 34 -5.90 16.01 0.30
C LYS A 34 -6.59 15.70 1.64
N LEU A 35 -6.95 14.44 1.88
CA LEU A 35 -7.58 14.02 3.13
C LEU A 35 -6.65 14.15 4.34
N VAL A 36 -5.36 13.79 4.18
CA VAL A 36 -4.35 13.99 5.23
C VAL A 36 -4.15 15.48 5.52
N THR A 37 -4.11 16.32 4.48
CA THR A 37 -4.01 17.78 4.65
C THR A 37 -5.22 18.33 5.39
N LEU A 38 -6.43 17.89 5.04
CA LEU A 38 -7.67 18.29 5.73
C LEU A 38 -7.67 17.85 7.20
N HIS A 39 -7.22 16.62 7.48
CA HIS A 39 -7.10 16.10 8.84
C HIS A 39 -6.08 16.89 9.67
N ASN A 40 -4.93 17.22 9.08
CA ASN A 40 -3.83 17.90 9.77
C ASN A 40 -3.99 19.44 9.80
N SER A 41 -4.97 20.00 9.09
CA SER A 41 -5.30 21.43 9.13
C SER A 41 -5.93 21.87 10.46
N SER A 42 -6.22 20.93 11.38
CA SER A 42 -6.47 21.27 12.78
C SER A 42 -5.19 21.83 13.42
N PRO A 43 -5.24 23.01 14.09
CA PRO A 43 -4.06 23.60 14.71
C PRO A 43 -3.60 22.70 15.87
N GLY A 44 -2.61 21.84 15.64
CA GLY A 44 -2.06 20.97 16.68
C GLY A 44 -1.30 19.73 16.24
N GLN A 45 -1.45 19.23 15.01
CA GLN A 45 -0.79 17.98 14.58
C GLN A 45 0.28 18.22 13.51
N GLN A 46 1.45 18.69 13.95
CA GLN A 46 2.67 18.59 13.14
C GLN A 46 3.15 17.14 13.20
N ILE A 47 2.67 16.28 12.31
CA ILE A 47 3.25 14.93 12.16
C ILE A 47 4.60 15.14 11.48
N GLY A 48 5.66 15.04 12.29
CA GLY A 48 7.06 15.18 11.89
C GLY A 48 7.38 14.26 10.73
N GLN A 49 8.08 14.82 9.74
CA GLN A 49 8.58 14.13 8.55
C GLN A 49 9.72 13.13 8.85
N GLU A 50 9.92 12.73 10.11
CA GLU A 50 11.09 12.01 10.59
C GLU A 50 10.92 10.47 10.65
N GLU A 51 9.72 9.94 10.41
CA GLU A 51 9.46 8.49 10.48
C GLU A 51 9.36 7.81 9.09
N MET A 52 9.95 8.37 8.04
CA MET A 52 10.13 7.65 6.76
C MET A 52 11.57 7.27 6.46
N GLU A 53 12.55 7.86 7.16
CA GLU A 53 13.97 7.55 6.94
C GLU A 53 14.45 6.33 7.77
N SER A 54 13.71 5.94 8.82
CA SER A 54 14.09 4.79 9.67
C SER A 54 13.73 3.41 9.09
N LEU A 55 12.95 3.35 8.00
CA LEU A 55 12.52 2.10 7.35
C LEU A 55 13.40 1.66 6.17
N LEU A 56 14.35 2.51 5.74
CA LEU A 56 15.38 2.14 4.76
C LEU A 56 16.61 1.52 5.45
N GLY A 57 16.38 0.72 6.49
CA GLY A 57 17.38 -0.20 7.01
C GLY A 57 17.81 -1.11 5.87
N GLU A 58 19.09 -1.05 5.54
CA GLU A 58 19.75 -1.62 4.37
C GLU A 58 19.32 -3.07 4.11
N THR A 59 18.32 -3.27 3.25
CA THR A 59 18.11 -4.57 2.64
C THR A 59 19.26 -4.77 1.67
N LYS A 60 20.29 -5.49 2.11
CA LYS A 60 21.37 -6.00 1.27
C LYS A 60 20.76 -6.97 0.26
N PHE A 61 20.18 -6.44 -0.81
CA PHE A 61 19.82 -7.23 -1.97
C PHE A 61 21.13 -7.72 -2.57
N PRO A 62 21.35 -9.04 -2.70
CA PRO A 62 22.50 -9.51 -3.44
C PRO A 62 22.41 -8.96 -4.86
N SER A 63 23.51 -8.35 -5.32
CA SER A 63 23.65 -7.88 -6.69
C SER A 63 23.37 -9.05 -7.64
N ILE A 64 22.60 -8.81 -8.69
CA ILE A 64 22.25 -9.80 -9.73
C ILE A 64 23.51 -10.41 -10.37
N SER A 65 24.68 -9.76 -10.24
CA SER A 65 25.98 -10.27 -10.69
C SER A 65 26.47 -11.54 -9.97
N ASP A 66 25.88 -11.92 -8.84
CA ASP A 66 26.43 -13.00 -8.00
C ASP A 66 25.70 -14.34 -8.17
N ILE A 67 24.75 -14.46 -9.11
CA ILE A 67 24.09 -15.74 -9.42
C ILE A 67 25.00 -16.58 -10.32
N SER A 68 26.15 -16.99 -9.78
CA SER A 68 26.88 -18.16 -10.24
C SER A 68 26.29 -19.37 -9.52
N GLY A 69 25.78 -20.31 -10.30
CA GLY A 69 24.80 -21.32 -9.92
C GLY A 69 25.01 -22.06 -8.60
N SER A 70 23.90 -22.36 -7.93
CA SER A 70 23.55 -23.69 -7.41
C SER A 70 22.09 -23.72 -6.92
N ASN A 71 21.35 -24.69 -7.46
CA ASN A 71 20.03 -25.25 -7.09
C ASN A 71 19.06 -24.50 -6.14
N SER A 72 17.95 -24.09 -6.76
CA SER A 72 16.60 -23.93 -6.20
C SER A 72 16.26 -24.92 -5.07
N THR A 73 16.05 -24.43 -3.85
CA THR A 73 15.01 -24.94 -2.95
C THR A 73 14.69 -23.93 -1.84
N GLN A 74 13.40 -23.81 -1.52
CA GLN A 74 12.78 -23.13 -0.36
C GLN A 74 12.38 -21.65 -0.48
N TYR A 75 11.34 -21.39 -1.28
CA TYR A 75 10.33 -20.39 -0.89
C TYR A 75 9.03 -21.14 -0.59
N SER A 76 8.69 -21.28 0.68
CA SER A 76 7.37 -21.71 1.11
C SER A 76 6.75 -20.60 1.93
N ALA A 77 5.91 -19.82 1.28
CA ALA A 77 4.86 -19.02 1.93
C ALA A 77 3.72 -18.86 0.90
N VAL A 78 3.02 -19.95 0.62
CA VAL A 78 1.71 -19.86 -0.04
C VAL A 78 0.74 -19.51 1.07
N LEU A 79 0.15 -18.31 1.03
CA LEU A 79 -1.00 -17.99 1.87
C LEU A 79 -2.18 -18.84 1.37
N GLU A 80 -2.53 -19.88 2.12
CA GLU A 80 -3.73 -20.69 1.86
C GLU A 80 -4.98 -19.82 2.04
N ILE A 81 -5.62 -19.44 0.91
CA ILE A 81 -6.96 -18.85 0.92
C ILE A 81 -7.93 -20.02 1.02
N ASN A 82 -8.53 -20.24 2.19
CA ASN A 82 -9.61 -21.23 2.37
C ASN A 82 -10.86 -20.77 1.58
N PRO A 83 -11.29 -21.49 0.51
CA PRO A 83 -12.61 -21.26 -0.07
C PRO A 83 -13.63 -22.05 0.76
N GLY A 84 -14.61 -21.32 1.30
CA GLY A 84 -15.68 -21.88 2.12
C GLY A 84 -16.42 -23.06 1.47
N ALA A 85 -16.86 -23.99 2.33
CA ALA A 85 -17.61 -25.18 1.96
C ALA A 85 -19.00 -24.84 1.36
N PRO A 86 -19.46 -25.52 0.30
CA PRO A 86 -20.86 -25.53 -0.10
C PRO A 86 -21.67 -26.63 0.64
N ARG A 87 -22.99 -26.38 0.73
CA ARG A 87 -24.03 -27.10 1.51
C ARG A 87 -24.19 -28.58 1.20
#